data_AF-A0A7G2SHG7-F1
#
_entry.id   AF-A0A7G2SHG7-F1
#
_cell.length_a   1.000
_cell.length_b   1.000
_cell.length_c   1.000
_cell.angle_alpha   90.00
_cell.angle_beta   90.00
_cell.angle_gamma   90.00
#
_symmetry.space_group_name_H-M   'P 1'
#
loop_
_entity.id
_entity.type
_entity.pdbx_description
1 polymer ?
#
loop_
_entity_poly.entity_id
_entity_poly.type
_entity_poly.pdbx_seq_one_letter_code
_entity_poly.pdbx_strand_id
1 'polypeptide(L)'
;MKNKAHKMDDAEKFCFKLKLEVGLLTTKEIQDWANAEVLKNNQDEFTLDICFMKSEEDVREYFNQLSYVDLNLNRQKIAVTILKDYLLEKYPQNLNTDIRQYLSDINFITRHIIDDELLLLLNIYEAQIDLAYTRTIQMTVKEAFDVYLYYLTEWLEKKQQ
;
A
#
# COMPACT_ATOMS: atom_id res chain seq x y z
N MET A 1 1.02 9.96 -37.37
CA MET A 1 0.71 8.51 -37.33
C MET A 1 0.93 8.00 -35.92
N LYS A 2 -0.05 7.23 -35.41
CA LYS A 2 -0.13 6.50 -34.14
C LYS A 2 -0.19 7.36 -32.86
N ASN A 3 -1.42 7.76 -32.50
CA ASN A 3 -1.80 7.86 -31.09
C ASN A 3 -1.57 6.48 -30.48
N LYS A 4 -0.55 6.36 -29.63
CA LYS A 4 -0.45 5.20 -28.73
C LYS A 4 -1.68 5.29 -27.83
N ALA A 5 -2.59 4.32 -27.93
CA ALA A 5 -3.53 4.06 -26.85
C ALA A 5 -2.70 4.01 -25.56
N HIS A 6 -3.09 4.83 -24.58
CA HIS A 6 -2.49 4.77 -23.26
C HIS A 6 -2.92 3.42 -22.70
N LYS A 7 -2.05 2.42 -22.85
CA LYS A 7 -2.14 1.14 -22.17
C LYS A 7 -1.71 1.42 -20.75
N MET A 8 -2.60 1.20 -19.78
CA MET A 8 -2.27 1.34 -18.37
C MET A 8 -0.98 0.59 -18.09
N ASP A 9 0.02 1.31 -17.58
CA ASP A 9 1.36 0.76 -17.44
C ASP A 9 1.44 -0.18 -16.23
N ASP A 10 2.50 -0.99 -16.17
CA ASP A 10 2.70 -1.92 -15.05
C ASP A 10 2.72 -1.20 -13.69
N ALA A 11 3.07 0.09 -13.66
CA ALA A 11 3.15 0.90 -12.45
C ALA A 11 1.77 1.25 -11.89
N GLU A 12 0.80 1.57 -12.75
CA GLU A 12 -0.59 1.78 -12.33
C GLU A 12 -1.21 0.49 -11.78
N LYS A 13 -0.93 -0.66 -12.41
CA LYS A 13 -1.40 -1.96 -11.93
C LYS A 13 -0.81 -2.31 -10.57
N PHE A 14 0.50 -2.08 -10.42
CA PHE A 14 1.19 -2.22 -9.14
C PHE A 14 0.56 -1.33 -8.06
N CYS A 15 0.27 -0.07 -8.39
CA CYS A 15 -0.32 0.90 -7.48
C CYS A 15 -1.70 0.44 -6.98
N PHE A 16 -2.61 0.08 -7.89
CA PHE A 16 -3.94 -0.40 -7.51
C PHE A 16 -3.87 -1.69 -6.70
N LYS A 17 -3.01 -2.64 -7.08
CA LYS A 17 -2.86 -3.88 -6.32
C LYS A 17 -2.40 -3.59 -4.89
N LEU A 18 -1.34 -2.80 -4.73
CA LEU A 18 -0.78 -2.51 -3.43
C LEU A 18 -1.76 -1.72 -2.55
N LYS A 19 -2.47 -0.73 -3.12
CA LYS A 19 -3.53 0.01 -2.39
C LYS A 19 -4.71 -0.88 -1.99
N LEU A 20 -5.11 -1.82 -2.86
CA LEU A 20 -6.19 -2.76 -2.57
C LEU A 20 -5.82 -3.71 -1.40
N GLU A 21 -4.61 -4.25 -1.40
CA GLU A 21 -4.17 -5.20 -0.36
C GLU A 21 -4.11 -4.57 1.04
N VAL A 22 -3.75 -3.29 1.14
CA VAL A 22 -3.71 -2.57 2.42
C VAL A 22 -5.00 -1.78 2.71
N GLY A 23 -6.04 -1.99 1.89
CA GLY A 23 -7.36 -1.38 2.07
C GLY A 23 -7.40 0.14 1.90
N LEU A 24 -6.40 0.76 1.25
CA LEU A 24 -6.44 2.15 0.79
C LEU A 24 -7.37 2.36 -0.41
N LEU A 25 -7.73 1.27 -1.07
CA LEU A 25 -8.64 1.26 -2.20
C LEU A 25 -9.53 0.03 -2.12
N THR A 26 -10.79 0.18 -2.52
CA THR A 26 -11.74 -0.92 -2.60
C THR A 26 -11.94 -1.38 -4.05
N THR A 27 -12.40 -2.61 -4.21
CA THR A 27 -12.80 -3.18 -5.51
C THR A 27 -13.86 -2.33 -6.20
N LYS A 28 -14.81 -1.81 -5.43
CA LYS A 28 -15.80 -0.85 -5.92
C LYS A 28 -15.18 0.43 -6.45
N GLU A 29 -14.27 1.07 -5.69
CA GLU A 29 -13.62 2.30 -6.13
C GLU A 29 -12.78 2.09 -7.40
N ILE A 30 -12.16 0.93 -7.55
CA ILE A 30 -11.46 0.56 -8.80
C ILE A 30 -12.45 0.45 -9.97
N GLN A 31 -13.60 -0.19 -9.76
CA GLN A 31 -14.62 -0.34 -10.79
C GLN A 31 -15.27 1.00 -11.17
N ASP A 32 -15.55 1.85 -10.18
CA ASP A 32 -16.05 3.22 -10.38
C ASP A 32 -15.03 4.08 -11.15
N TRP A 33 -13.73 3.96 -10.81
CA TRP A 33 -12.65 4.58 -11.57
C TRP A 33 -12.63 4.12 -13.03
N ALA A 34 -12.71 2.80 -13.27
CA ALA A 34 -12.69 2.25 -14.62
C ALA A 34 -13.88 2.75 -15.45
N ASN A 35 -15.09 2.76 -14.86
CA ASN A 35 -16.31 3.27 -15.49
C ASN A 35 -16.20 4.75 -15.87
N ALA A 36 -15.51 5.55 -15.06
CA ALA A 36 -15.26 6.95 -15.38
C ALA A 36 -14.18 7.10 -16.47
N GLU A 37 -13.17 6.24 -16.47
CA GLU A 37 -12.04 6.31 -17.40
C GLU A 37 -12.39 5.81 -18.80
N VAL A 38 -13.24 4.78 -18.93
CA VAL A 38 -13.67 4.25 -20.24
C VAL A 38 -14.40 5.30 -21.08
N LEU A 39 -15.08 6.25 -20.42
CA LEU A 39 -15.76 7.36 -21.09
C LEU A 39 -14.76 8.36 -21.71
N LYS A 40 -13.52 8.40 -21.21
CA LYS A 40 -12.46 9.27 -21.71
C LYS A 40 -11.55 8.54 -22.71
N ASN A 41 -11.20 7.29 -22.42
CA ASN A 41 -10.34 6.45 -23.22
C ASN A 41 -10.92 5.03 -23.36
N ASN A 42 -11.79 4.84 -24.35
CA ASN A 42 -12.45 3.56 -24.61
C ASN A 42 -11.57 2.52 -25.32
N GLN A 43 -10.26 2.75 -25.42
CA GLN A 43 -9.31 1.83 -26.05
C GLN A 43 -8.32 1.22 -25.06
N ASP A 44 -8.36 1.59 -23.79
CA ASP A 44 -7.54 0.94 -22.77
C ASP A 44 -8.14 -0.43 -22.41
N GLU A 45 -7.44 -1.49 -22.80
CA GLU A 45 -7.85 -2.89 -22.60
C GLU A 45 -8.07 -3.20 -21.12
N PHE A 46 -7.25 -2.64 -20.23
CA PHE A 46 -7.37 -2.86 -18.80
C PHE A 46 -8.62 -2.19 -18.22
N THR A 47 -8.86 -0.92 -18.54
CA THR A 47 -10.07 -0.21 -18.15
C THR A 47 -11.31 -0.96 -18.64
N LEU A 48 -11.29 -1.45 -19.88
CA LEU A 48 -12.38 -2.26 -20.43
C LEU A 48 -12.57 -3.57 -19.64
N ASP A 49 -11.50 -4.31 -19.37
CA ASP A 49 -11.56 -5.56 -18.59
C ASP A 49 -12.22 -5.33 -17.23
N ILE A 50 -11.78 -4.32 -16.48
CA ILE A 50 -12.33 -3.98 -15.16
C ILE A 50 -13.80 -3.52 -15.27
N CYS A 51 -14.14 -2.69 -16.27
CA CYS A 51 -15.52 -2.23 -16.49
C CYS A 51 -16.51 -3.38 -16.73
N PHE A 52 -16.08 -4.40 -17.47
CA PHE A 52 -16.94 -5.53 -17.84
C PHE A 52 -16.95 -6.68 -16.83
N MET A 53 -16.17 -6.59 -15.75
CA MET A 53 -16.26 -7.51 -14.62
C MET A 53 -17.64 -7.39 -13.95
N LYS A 54 -18.23 -8.54 -13.60
CA LYS A 54 -19.63 -8.61 -13.19
C LYS A 54 -19.81 -8.34 -11.70
N SER A 55 -18.72 -8.43 -10.94
CA SER A 55 -18.75 -8.28 -9.48
C SER A 55 -17.44 -7.70 -8.96
N GLU A 56 -17.50 -7.15 -7.75
CA GLU A 56 -16.31 -6.75 -6.99
C GLU A 56 -15.36 -7.94 -6.72
N GLU A 57 -15.89 -9.16 -6.63
CA GLU A 57 -15.08 -10.36 -6.43
C GLU A 57 -14.25 -10.69 -7.67
N ASP A 58 -14.81 -10.50 -8.87
CA ASP A 58 -14.09 -10.67 -10.13
C ASP A 58 -12.90 -9.69 -10.20
N VAL A 59 -13.10 -8.44 -9.75
CA VAL A 59 -12.04 -7.42 -9.66
C VAL A 59 -10.97 -7.87 -8.67
N ARG A 60 -11.37 -8.37 -7.49
CA ARG A 60 -10.43 -8.88 -6.49
C ARG A 60 -9.59 -10.03 -7.04
N GLU A 61 -10.23 -11.00 -7.68
CA GLU A 61 -9.56 -12.17 -8.25
C GLU A 61 -8.55 -11.76 -9.33
N TYR A 62 -8.92 -10.82 -10.20
CA TYR A 62 -8.00 -10.25 -11.19
C TYR A 62 -6.71 -9.73 -10.54
N PHE A 63 -6.83 -8.87 -9.52
CA PHE A 63 -5.66 -8.31 -8.84
C PHE A 63 -4.87 -9.37 -8.08
N ASN A 64 -5.52 -10.37 -7.50
CA ASN A 64 -4.85 -11.49 -6.83
C ASN A 64 -3.96 -12.28 -7.80
N GLN A 65 -4.42 -12.47 -9.04
CA GLN A 65 -3.69 -13.19 -10.09
C GLN A 65 -2.50 -12.39 -10.68
N LEU A 66 -2.46 -11.06 -10.51
CA LEU A 66 -1.32 -10.26 -10.96
C LEU A 66 -0.05 -10.61 -10.15
N SER A 67 0.94 -11.21 -10.79
CA SER A 67 2.23 -11.42 -10.16
C SER A 67 2.99 -10.11 -10.05
N TYR A 68 3.41 -9.74 -8.84
CA TYR A 68 4.28 -8.59 -8.62
C TYR A 68 5.60 -8.73 -9.37
N VAL A 69 6.14 -9.96 -9.47
CA VAL A 69 7.46 -10.26 -10.04
C VAL A 69 7.55 -9.88 -11.51
N ASP A 70 6.43 -10.00 -12.23
CA ASP A 70 6.38 -9.81 -13.69
C ASP A 70 6.23 -8.34 -14.11
N LEU A 71 6.06 -7.42 -13.16
CA LEU A 71 5.88 -5.99 -13.43
C LEU A 71 7.24 -5.28 -13.57
N ASN A 72 7.55 -4.74 -14.75
CA ASN A 72 8.84 -4.11 -15.05
C ASN A 72 8.82 -2.60 -14.74
N LEU A 73 8.93 -2.23 -13.46
CA LEU A 73 8.85 -0.84 -13.00
C LEU A 73 9.72 -0.53 -11.77
N ASN A 74 9.88 0.76 -11.48
CA ASN A 74 10.43 1.25 -10.22
C ASN A 74 9.39 1.12 -9.09
N ARG A 75 9.30 -0.07 -8.50
CA ARG A 75 8.34 -0.40 -7.42
C ARG A 75 8.56 0.45 -6.17
N GLN A 76 9.81 0.79 -5.88
CA GLN A 76 10.20 1.53 -4.68
C GLN A 76 9.54 2.91 -4.60
N LYS A 77 9.54 3.66 -5.71
CA LYS A 77 8.92 5.00 -5.71
C LYS A 77 7.41 4.93 -5.41
N ILE A 78 6.73 3.93 -5.97
CA ILE A 78 5.28 3.75 -5.77
C ILE A 78 5.00 3.28 -4.35
N ALA A 79 5.80 2.34 -3.83
CA ALA A 79 5.67 1.85 -2.46
C ALA A 79 5.89 2.97 -1.43
N VAL A 80 6.87 3.87 -1.63
CA VAL A 80 7.08 5.04 -0.77
C VAL A 80 5.85 5.97 -0.79
N THR A 81 5.27 6.24 -1.96
CA THR A 81 4.03 7.03 -2.06
C THR A 81 2.87 6.36 -1.33
N ILE A 82 2.69 5.04 -1.51
CA ILE A 82 1.60 4.31 -0.87
C ILE A 82 1.79 4.22 0.64
N LEU A 83 3.03 4.05 1.12
CA LEU A 83 3.34 4.09 2.55
C LEU A 83 2.93 5.43 3.15
N LYS A 84 3.24 6.54 2.46
CA LYS A 84 2.82 7.88 2.89
C LYS A 84 1.30 8.00 2.97
N ASP A 85 0.58 7.60 1.93
CA ASP A 85 -0.89 7.60 1.93
C ASP A 85 -1.45 6.74 3.08
N TYR A 86 -0.86 5.57 3.32
CA TYR A 86 -1.25 4.65 4.38
C TYR A 86 -1.10 5.26 5.78
N LEU A 87 0.05 5.89 6.08
CA LEU A 87 0.26 6.52 7.38
C LEU A 87 -0.72 7.66 7.65
N LEU A 88 -1.13 8.39 6.60
CA LEU A 88 -2.09 9.49 6.70
C LEU A 88 -3.53 8.99 6.91
N GLU A 89 -3.93 7.93 6.21
CA GLU A 89 -5.34 7.51 6.14
C GLU A 89 -5.71 6.37 7.09
N LYS A 90 -4.75 5.53 7.49
CA LYS A 90 -5.01 4.26 8.19
C LYS A 90 -4.57 4.24 9.64
N TYR A 91 -4.46 5.40 10.29
CA TYR A 91 -4.10 5.45 11.71
C TYR A 91 -5.02 4.55 12.55
N PRO A 92 -4.48 3.64 13.39
CA PRO A 92 -5.30 2.68 14.12
C PRO A 92 -6.19 3.38 15.15
N GLN A 93 -7.49 3.10 15.13
CA GLN A 93 -8.44 3.68 16.09
C GLN A 93 -8.30 3.03 17.47
N ASN A 94 -8.04 1.72 17.51
CA ASN A 94 -7.80 0.98 18.73
C ASN A 94 -6.49 0.19 18.64
N LEU A 95 -5.46 0.68 19.31
CA LEU A 95 -4.16 0.01 19.31
C LEU A 95 -4.24 -1.43 19.80
N ASN A 96 -5.14 -1.78 20.74
CA ASN A 96 -5.23 -3.15 21.25
C ASN A 96 -5.66 -4.19 20.21
N THR A 97 -6.44 -3.78 19.21
CA THR A 97 -7.01 -4.70 18.21
C THR A 97 -6.39 -4.51 16.82
N ASP A 98 -6.05 -3.27 16.48
CA ASP A 98 -5.80 -2.88 15.10
C ASP A 98 -4.30 -2.80 14.78
N ILE A 99 -3.44 -2.65 15.79
CA ILE A 99 -2.00 -2.42 15.59
C ILE A 99 -1.33 -3.56 14.83
N ARG A 100 -1.78 -4.82 15.02
CA ARG A 100 -1.18 -5.98 14.38
C ARG A 100 -1.40 -5.96 12.87
N GLN A 101 -2.62 -5.61 12.45
CA GLN A 101 -2.92 -5.44 11.03
C GLN A 101 -2.15 -4.24 10.47
N TYR A 102 -2.12 -3.13 11.20
CA TYR A 102 -1.41 -1.93 10.79
C TYR A 102 0.09 -2.17 10.54
N LEU A 103 0.78 -2.85 11.47
CA LEU A 103 2.18 -3.24 11.30
C LEU A 103 2.37 -4.24 10.16
N SER A 104 1.43 -5.18 10.00
CA SER A 104 1.47 -6.13 8.88
C SER A 104 1.36 -5.43 7.53
N ASP A 105 0.49 -4.44 7.40
CA ASP A 105 0.29 -3.66 6.17
C ASP A 105 1.52 -2.79 5.87
N ILE A 106 2.11 -2.14 6.88
CA ILE A 106 3.37 -1.39 6.69
C ILE A 106 4.48 -2.34 6.24
N ASN A 107 4.65 -3.48 6.91
CA ASN A 107 5.63 -4.49 6.49
C ASN A 107 5.37 -4.98 5.06
N PHE A 108 4.10 -5.12 4.67
CA PHE A 108 3.74 -5.52 3.32
C PHE A 108 4.17 -4.47 2.28
N ILE A 109 3.88 -3.19 2.51
CA ILE A 109 4.28 -2.09 1.61
C ILE A 109 5.80 -1.99 1.53
N THR A 110 6.49 -2.06 2.67
CA THR A 110 7.93 -1.80 2.79
C THR A 110 8.80 -2.91 2.21
N ARG A 111 8.28 -4.13 2.01
CA ARG A 111 8.95 -5.19 1.23
C ARG A 111 9.30 -4.79 -0.20
N HIS A 112 8.65 -3.75 -0.72
CA HIS A 112 8.91 -3.21 -2.05
C HIS A 112 9.92 -2.04 -2.05
N ILE A 113 10.51 -1.73 -0.89
CA ILE A 113 11.48 -0.65 -0.68
C ILE A 113 12.81 -1.28 -0.27
N ILE A 114 13.85 -1.09 -1.09
CA ILE A 114 15.20 -1.59 -0.78
C ILE A 114 15.91 -0.52 0.04
N ASP A 115 15.86 -0.66 1.36
CA ASP A 115 16.45 0.29 2.30
C ASP A 115 16.76 -0.38 3.66
N ASP A 116 18.04 -0.59 3.94
CA ASP A 116 18.47 -1.29 5.16
C ASP A 116 18.20 -0.48 6.43
N GLU A 117 18.23 0.86 6.34
CA GLU A 117 17.92 1.75 7.47
C GLU A 117 16.44 1.63 7.84
N LEU A 118 15.55 1.61 6.85
CA LEU A 118 14.12 1.34 7.06
C LEU A 118 13.89 -0.02 7.69
N LEU A 119 14.52 -1.07 7.15
CA LEU A 119 14.35 -2.43 7.67
C LEU A 119 14.79 -2.52 9.13
N LEU A 120 15.93 -1.90 9.47
CA LEU A 120 16.40 -1.85 10.85
C LEU A 120 15.44 -1.09 11.77
N LEU A 121 14.94 0.06 11.32
CA LEU A 121 13.96 0.88 12.03
C LEU A 121 12.69 0.09 12.35
N LEU A 122 12.09 -0.56 11.34
CA LEU A 122 10.88 -1.36 11.51
C LEU A 122 11.10 -2.46 12.55
N ASN A 123 12.18 -3.22 12.42
CA ASN A 123 12.49 -4.32 13.35
C ASN A 123 12.67 -3.85 14.80
N ILE A 124 13.40 -2.76 15.02
CA ILE A 124 13.67 -2.24 16.38
C ILE A 124 12.37 -1.79 17.05
N TYR A 125 11.59 -0.96 16.36
CA TYR A 125 10.43 -0.33 16.96
C TYR A 125 9.21 -1.25 17.02
N GLU A 126 9.07 -2.21 16.10
CA GLU A 126 8.09 -3.29 16.23
C GLU A 126 8.40 -4.20 17.43
N ALA A 127 9.69 -4.55 17.64
CA ALA A 127 10.09 -5.28 18.84
C ALA A 127 9.82 -4.48 20.12
N GLN A 128 9.97 -3.16 20.09
CA GLN A 128 9.63 -2.30 21.23
C GLN A 128 8.12 -2.31 21.52
N ILE A 129 7.28 -2.28 20.49
CA ILE A 129 5.82 -2.44 20.63
C ILE A 129 5.50 -3.79 21.26
N ASP A 130 6.12 -4.87 20.79
CA ASP A 130 5.95 -6.21 21.35
C ASP A 130 6.32 -6.29 22.83
N LEU A 131 7.47 -5.71 23.20
CA LEU A 131 7.91 -5.67 24.59
C LEU A 131 6.98 -4.83 25.47
N ALA A 132 6.39 -3.75 24.94
CA ALA A 132 5.38 -2.96 25.64
C ALA A 132 4.10 -3.77 25.84
N TYR A 133 3.67 -4.54 24.83
CA TYR A 133 2.52 -5.46 24.93
C TYR A 133 2.70 -6.51 26.03
N THR A 134 3.88 -7.13 26.10
CA THR A 134 4.20 -8.15 27.10
C THR A 134 4.52 -7.56 28.47
N ARG A 135 4.47 -6.22 28.62
CA ARG A 135 4.82 -5.48 29.84
C ARG A 135 6.25 -5.76 30.33
N THR A 136 7.15 -6.04 29.39
CA THR A 136 8.56 -6.32 29.65
C THR A 136 9.38 -5.03 29.80
N ILE A 137 8.89 -3.93 29.23
CA ILE A 137 9.43 -2.59 29.39
C ILE A 137 8.43 -1.67 30.09
N GLN A 138 8.91 -0.54 30.62
CA GLN A 138 8.07 0.44 31.33
C GLN A 138 7.16 1.27 30.42
N MET A 139 7.43 1.29 29.11
CA MET A 139 6.63 2.01 28.14
C MET A 139 5.28 1.33 27.92
N THR A 140 4.24 2.14 27.74
CA THR A 140 2.94 1.70 27.24
C THR A 140 3.02 1.37 25.75
N VAL A 141 2.07 0.56 25.26
CA VAL A 141 1.92 0.26 23.82
C VAL A 141 1.75 1.56 23.02
N LYS A 142 1.02 2.53 23.54
CA LYS A 142 0.83 3.83 22.88
C LYS A 142 2.15 4.57 22.73
N GLU A 143 2.95 4.68 23.79
CA GLU A 143 4.25 5.36 23.72
C GLU A 143 5.20 4.66 22.75
N ALA A 144 5.24 3.33 22.75
CA ALA A 144 6.06 2.57 21.80
C ALA A 144 5.58 2.79 20.35
N PHE A 145 4.27 2.84 20.13
CA PHE A 145 3.68 3.12 18.82
C PHE A 145 3.91 4.56 18.34
N ASP A 146 3.78 5.55 19.23
CA ASP A 146 4.08 6.95 18.92
C ASP A 146 5.55 7.11 18.49
N VAL A 147 6.47 6.41 19.17
CA VAL A 147 7.90 6.36 18.80
C VAL A 147 8.12 5.69 17.44
N TYR A 148 7.47 4.54 17.20
CA TYR A 148 7.51 3.88 15.89
C TYR A 148 7.07 4.82 14.76
N LEU A 149 5.93 5.50 14.92
CA LEU A 149 5.41 6.43 13.93
C LEU A 149 6.31 7.65 13.72
N TYR A 150 6.88 8.19 14.80
CA TYR A 150 7.81 9.33 14.72
C TYR A 150 8.98 8.99 13.80
N TYR A 151 9.70 7.89 14.08
CA TYR A 151 10.88 7.53 13.31
C TYR A 151 10.54 7.11 11.87
N LEU A 152 9.43 6.39 11.67
CA LEU A 152 8.99 6.03 10.32
C LEU A 152 8.64 7.27 9.48
N THR A 153 8.02 8.28 10.09
CA THR A 153 7.69 9.55 9.43
C THR A 153 8.96 10.35 9.13
N GLU A 154 9.92 10.44 10.06
CA GLU A 154 11.21 11.09 9.81
C GLU A 154 11.97 10.42 8.66
N TRP A 155 11.96 9.08 8.59
CA TRP A 155 12.56 8.35 7.48
C TRP A 155 11.89 8.72 6.15
N LEU A 156 10.56 8.78 6.10
CA LEU A 156 9.80 9.18 4.90
C LEU A 156 10.12 10.60 4.43
N GLU A 157 10.27 11.54 5.36
CA GLU A 157 10.62 12.94 5.04
C GLU A 157 12.02 13.05 4.42
N LYS A 158 12.99 12.26 4.91
CA LYS A 158 14.35 12.21 4.35
C LYS A 158 14.39 11.64 2.93
N LYS A 159 13.50 10.71 2.58
CA LYS A 159 13.44 10.11 1.23
C LYS A 159 12.77 11.00 0.18
N GLN A 160 12.19 12.12 0.59
CA GLN A 160 11.55 13.10 -0.30
C GLN A 160 12.50 14.25 -0.71
N GLN A 161 13.71 14.31 -0.15
CA GLN A 161 14.78 15.26 -0.49
C GLN A 161 15.73 14.66 -1.52
#